data_AF-A0A916MS96-F1
#
_entry.id   AF-A0A916MS96-F1
#
_cell.length_a   1.000
_cell.length_b   1.000
_cell.length_c   1.000
_cell.angle_alpha   90.00
_cell.angle_beta   90.00
_cell.angle_gamma   90.00
#
_symmetry.space_group_name_H-M   'P 1'
#
loop_
_entity.id
_entity.type
_entity.pdbx_description
1 polymer ?
#
loop_
_entity_poly.entity_id
_entity_poly.type
_entity_poly.pdbx_seq_one_letter_code
_entity_poly.pdbx_strand_id
1 'polypeptide(L)' 'MDEIVKLVSEKLGLPEAAARQAVELVIGHLKTSLPAPIASQLDAFMSGEALKGGDNLLDKGKNFLGGLLGGNKK' A
#
# COMPACT_ATOMS: atom_id res chain seq x y z
N MET A 1 -9.00 2.75 2.25
CA MET A 1 -10.03 2.04 1.43
C MET A 1 -11.00 3.04 0.81
N ASP A 2 -11.61 3.92 1.61
CA ASP A 2 -12.74 4.75 1.19
C ASP A 2 -12.42 5.75 0.07
N GLU A 3 -11.22 6.33 0.05
CA GLU A 3 -10.78 7.20 -1.05
C GLU A 3 -10.72 6.48 -2.40
N ILE A 4 -10.23 5.23 -2.42
CA ILE A 4 -10.15 4.44 -3.66
C ILE A 4 -11.55 4.04 -4.11
N VAL A 5 -12.42 3.65 -3.18
CA VAL A 5 -13.83 3.35 -3.47
C VAL A 5 -14.54 4.56 -4.07
N LYS A 6 -14.32 5.75 -3.49
CA LYS A 6 -14.90 6.99 -3.98
C LYS A 6 -14.38 7.38 -5.36
N LEU A 7 -13.07 7.28 -5.58
CA LEU A 7 -12.47 7.50 -6.90
C LEU A 7 -13.03 6.54 -7.96
N VAL A 8 -13.17 5.27 -7.64
CA VAL A 8 -13.72 4.26 -8.55
C VAL A 8 -15.20 4.52 -8.82
N SER A 9 -15.97 4.86 -7.78
CA SER A 9 -17.37 5.25 -7.88
C SER A 9 -17.55 6.48 -8.78
N GLU A 10 -16.77 7.54 -8.57
CA GLU A 10 -16.82 8.77 -9.37
C GLU A 10 -16.36 8.56 -10.82
N LYS A 11 -15.29 7.77 -11.04
CA LYS A 11 -14.72 7.54 -12.37
C LYS A 11 -15.56 6.59 -13.23
N LEU A 12 -16.21 5.61 -12.61
CA LEU A 12 -16.96 4.56 -13.30
C LEU A 12 -18.48 4.70 -13.17
N GLY A 13 -18.96 5.69 -12.40
CA GLY A 13 -20.39 5.87 -12.12
C GLY A 13 -21.00 4.71 -11.33
N LEU A 14 -20.18 3.98 -10.56
CA LEU A 14 -20.63 2.82 -9.80
C LEU A 14 -21.19 3.23 -8.44
N PRO A 15 -22.23 2.56 -7.92
CA PRO A 15 -22.64 2.76 -6.53
C PRO A 15 -21.51 2.34 -5.58
N GLU A 16 -21.32 3.06 -4.47
CA GLU A 16 -20.20 2.83 -3.53
C GLU A 16 -20.08 1.38 -3.08
N ALA A 17 -21.22 0.69 -2.85
CA ALA A 17 -21.23 -0.72 -2.48
C ALA A 17 -20.59 -1.62 -3.55
N ALA A 18 -20.87 -1.37 -4.84
CA ALA A 18 -20.28 -2.12 -5.94
C ALA A 18 -18.81 -1.73 -6.16
N ALA A 19 -18.47 -0.44 -6.00
CA ALA A 19 -17.09 0.03 -6.09
C ALA A 19 -16.22 -0.59 -4.99
N ARG A 20 -16.76 -0.75 -3.77
CA ARG A 20 -16.06 -1.40 -2.66
C ARG A 20 -15.76 -2.87 -2.93
N GLN A 21 -16.74 -3.61 -3.45
CA GLN A 21 -16.56 -5.00 -3.86
C GLN A 21 -15.52 -5.14 -4.97
N ALA A 22 -15.54 -4.25 -5.96
CA ALA A 22 -14.56 -4.26 -7.06
C ALA A 22 -13.13 -4.01 -6.54
N VAL A 23 -12.95 -3.04 -5.64
CA VAL A 23 -11.66 -2.72 -5.02
C VAL A 23 -11.14 -3.91 -4.19
N GLU A 24 -11.99 -4.54 -3.38
CA GLU A 24 -11.64 -5.73 -2.60
C GLU A 24 -11.22 -6.92 -3.49
N LEU A 25 -11.93 -7.16 -4.59
CA LEU A 25 -11.61 -8.22 -5.55
C LEU A 25 -10.22 -7.99 -6.18
N VAL A 26 -9.95 -6.77 -6.65
CA VAL A 26 -8.68 -6.41 -7.30
C VAL A 26 -7.53 -6.52 -6.30
N ILE A 27 -7.72 -6.05 -5.08
CA ILE A 27 -6.69 -6.14 -4.03
C ILE A 27 -6.43 -7.59 -3.64
N GLY A 28 -7.47 -8.41 -3.51
CA GLY A 28 -7.33 -9.85 -3.28
C GLY A 28 -6.50 -10.54 -4.37
N HIS A 29 -6.79 -10.21 -5.63
CA HIS A 29 -6.04 -10.73 -6.77
C HIS A 29 -4.59 -10.24 -6.79
N LEU A 30 -4.35 -8.96 -6.50
CA LEU A 30 -3.01 -8.38 -6.41
C LEU A 30 -2.20 -9.02 -5.27
N LYS A 31 -2.80 -9.28 -4.10
CA LYS A 31 -2.11 -9.99 -3.01
C LYS A 31 -1.70 -11.41 -3.36
N THR A 32 -2.49 -12.08 -4.22
CA THR A 32 -2.19 -13.44 -4.67
C THR A 32 -1.14 -13.44 -5.79
N SER A 33 -1.11 -12.39 -6.61
CA SER A 33 -0.22 -12.27 -7.76
C SER A 33 1.11 -11.57 -7.44
N LEU A 34 1.17 -10.76 -6.39
CA LEU A 34 2.35 -10.03 -5.97
C LEU A 34 3.16 -10.84 -4.95
N PRO A 35 4.50 -10.94 -5.11
CA PRO A 35 5.37 -11.57 -4.11
C PRO A 35 5.16 -10.94 -2.72
N ALA A 36 5.22 -11.77 -1.68
CA ALA A 36 5.03 -11.40 -0.27
C ALA A 36 5.57 -10.01 0.15
N PRO A 37 6.79 -9.56 -0.24
CA PRO A 37 7.30 -8.24 0.14
C PRO A 37 6.48 -7.05 -0.38
N ILE A 38 5.78 -7.19 -1.50
CA ILE A 38 4.96 -6.10 -2.08
C ILE A 38 3.56 -6.10 -1.46
N ALA A 39 2.99 -7.29 -1.21
CA ALA A 39 1.70 -7.42 -0.55
C ALA A 39 1.69 -6.77 0.85
N SER A 40 2.76 -6.96 1.63
CA SER A 40 2.91 -6.32 2.95
C SER A 40 3.02 -4.80 2.89
N GLN A 41 3.61 -4.23 1.82
CA GLN A 41 3.68 -2.78 1.61
C GLN A 41 2.31 -2.20 1.23
N LEU A 42 1.56 -2.93 0.40
CA LEU A 42 0.22 -2.53 -0.01
C LEU A 42 -0.74 -2.54 1.18
N ASP A 43 -0.65 -3.56 2.04
CA ASP A 43 -1.44 -3.62 3.28
C ASP A 43 -1.10 -2.47 4.25
N ALA A 44 0.19 -2.14 4.41
CA ALA A 44 0.60 -0.99 5.21
C ALA A 44 0.05 0.35 4.67
N PHE A 45 -0.01 0.51 3.35
CA PHE A 45 -0.61 1.67 2.69
C PHE A 45 -2.13 1.71 2.89
N MET A 46 -2.80 0.58 2.68
CA MET A 46 -4.26 0.47 2.78
C MET A 46 -4.80 0.60 4.20
N SER A 47 -4.07 0.09 5.19
CA SER A 47 -4.39 0.21 6.62
C SER A 47 -4.27 1.66 7.12
N GLY A 48 -3.71 2.56 6.29
CA GLY A 48 -3.38 3.92 6.72
C GLY A 48 -2.21 3.96 7.71
N GLU A 49 -1.55 2.82 7.93
CA GLU A 49 -0.37 2.70 8.79
C GLU A 49 0.85 3.40 8.14
N ALA A 50 0.88 3.47 6.81
CA ALA A 50 1.81 4.32 6.07
C ALA A 50 1.58 5.83 6.31
N LEU A 51 0.36 6.24 6.70
CA LEU A 51 0.01 7.64 6.95
C LEU A 51 0.02 8.01 8.44
N LYS A 52 -0.21 7.04 9.34
CA LYS A 52 -0.09 7.23 10.80
C LYS A 52 1.31 6.92 11.35
N GLY A 53 2.13 6.19 10.61
CA GLY A 53 3.51 5.83 10.94
C GLY A 53 4.56 6.54 10.08
N GLY A 54 4.30 7.78 9.67
CA GLY A 54 5.19 8.58 8.81
C GLY A 54 6.63 8.73 9.33
N ASP A 55 6.87 8.54 10.63
CA ASP A 55 8.22 8.41 11.19
C ASP A 55 8.81 7.01 10.89
N ASN A 56 8.10 5.93 11.28
CA ASN A 56 8.64 4.57 11.24
C ASN A 56 8.90 3.98 9.84
N LEU A 57 8.13 4.37 8.81
CA LEU A 57 8.36 3.88 7.45
C LEU A 57 9.49 4.65 6.74
N LEU A 58 9.57 5.97 6.95
CA LEU A 58 10.72 6.75 6.46
C LEU A 58 12.00 6.39 7.24
N ASP A 59 11.93 6.11 8.54
CA ASP A 59 13.08 5.69 9.34
C ASP A 59 13.50 4.26 9.03
N LYS A 60 12.58 3.33 8.77
CA LYS A 60 12.93 2.01 8.21
C LYS A 60 13.49 2.13 6.79
N GLY A 61 12.94 3.01 5.96
CA GLY A 61 13.44 3.31 4.62
C GLY A 61 14.85 3.90 4.64
N LYS A 62 15.12 4.84 5.55
CA LYS A 62 16.45 5.44 5.80
C LYS A 62 17.43 4.46 6.43
N ASN A 63 17.00 3.55 7.31
CA ASN A 63 17.87 2.53 7.87
C ASN A 63 18.21 1.43 6.86
N PHE A 64 17.26 1.05 6.00
CA PHE A 64 17.50 0.12 4.90
C PHE A 64 18.41 0.76 3.83
N LEU A 65 18.13 2.01 3.45
CA LEU A 65 18.93 2.74 2.46
C LEU A 65 20.30 3.18 3.02
N GLY A 66 20.37 3.58 4.29
CA GLY A 66 21.60 3.93 5.00
C GLY A 66 22.49 2.72 5.30
N GLY A 67 21.90 1.55 5.57
CA GLY A 67 22.64 0.29 5.69
C GLY A 67 23.21 -0.20 4.36
N LEU A 68 22.48 0.02 3.25
CA LEU A 68 22.92 -0.36 1.90
C LEU A 68 23.92 0.64 1.28
N LEU A 69 23.87 1.92 1.66
CA LEU A 69 24.76 2.98 1.16
C LEU A 69 25.98 3.21 2.09
N GLY A 70 25.92 2.76 3.35
CA GLY A 70 27.02 2.82 4.32
C GLY A 70 27.85 1.55 4.44
N GLY A 71 27.38 0.41 3.91
CA GLY A 71 27.97 -0.92 4.10
C GLY A 71 29.24 -1.24 3.28
N ASN A 72 30.02 -0.25 2.87
CA ASN A 72 31.36 -0.49 2.32
C ASN A 72 32.31 0.71 2.54
N LYS A 73 32.59 1.04 3.80
CA LYS A 73 33.89 1.65 4.14
C LYS A 73 34.70 0.62 4.92
N LYS A 74 35.73 0.12 4.24
CA LYS A 74 36.92 -0.51 4.81
C LYS A 74 37.54 0.37 5.88
#